data_AF-A0A4U1MPV3-F1
#
_entry.id   AF-A0A4U1MPV3-F1
#
_cell.length_a   1.000
_cell.length_b   1.000
_cell.length_c   1.000
_cell.angle_alpha   90.00
_cell.angle_beta   90.00
_cell.angle_gamma   90.00
#
_symmetry.space_group_name_H-M   'P 1'
#
loop_
_entity.id
_entity.type
_entity.pdbx_description
1 polymer ?
#
loop_
_entity_poly.entity_id
_entity_poly.type
_entity_poly.pdbx_seq_one_letter_code
_entity_poly.pdbx_strand_id
1 'polypeptide(L)'
;MLRTITFLLLALLLLSPLHSHASGPVQLVQGKCPDSNKLITTSQKGLASKATLFVSSLIATQDAKSWQILTVSPLKKGSPYYSPAVSACKQKVAANSFLVDILVTKQSGKLPVRMHLFAAKETTGWIIWGLTTY
;
A
#
# COMPACT_ATOMS: atom_id res chain seq x y z
N MET A 1 -8.52 48.10 4.19
CA MET A 1 -9.22 46.95 3.59
C MET A 1 -8.33 45.97 2.84
N LEU A 2 -7.20 46.39 2.24
CA LEU A 2 -6.35 45.47 1.45
C LEU A 2 -5.61 44.40 2.29
N ARG A 3 -5.23 44.72 3.54
CA ARG A 3 -4.48 43.81 4.44
C ARG A 3 -5.28 42.60 4.93
N THR A 4 -6.60 42.74 5.14
CA THR A 4 -7.46 41.64 5.62
C THR A 4 -7.72 40.60 4.55
N ILE A 5 -7.74 41.00 3.28
CA ILE A 5 -7.94 40.11 2.13
C ILE A 5 -6.73 39.18 1.95
N THR A 6 -5.51 39.68 2.21
CA THR A 6 -4.27 38.90 2.08
C THR A 6 -4.18 37.77 3.11
N PHE A 7 -4.61 38.02 4.35
CA PHE A 7 -4.65 36.98 5.40
C PHE A 7 -5.70 35.90 5.12
N LEU A 8 -6.84 36.27 4.53
CA LEU A 8 -7.89 35.31 4.15
C LEU A 8 -7.42 34.37 3.03
N LEU A 9 -6.65 34.89 2.06
CA LEU A 9 -6.05 34.13 0.97
C LEU A 9 -4.96 33.16 1.44
N LEU A 10 -4.10 33.58 2.39
CA LEU A 10 -3.11 32.67 2.99
C LEU A 10 -3.76 31.57 3.83
N ALA A 11 -4.84 31.88 4.54
CA ALA A 11 -5.59 30.88 5.32
C ALA A 11 -6.26 29.85 4.40
N LEU A 12 -6.80 30.26 3.25
CA LEU A 12 -7.37 29.33 2.26
C LEU A 12 -6.31 28.40 1.64
N LEU A 13 -5.08 28.88 1.42
CA LEU A 13 -3.98 28.06 0.91
C LEU A 13 -3.58 26.95 1.90
N LEU A 14 -3.60 27.24 3.21
CA LEU A 14 -3.32 26.27 4.29
C LEU A 14 -4.49 25.29 4.55
N LEU A 15 -5.70 25.61 4.09
CA LEU A 15 -6.88 24.74 4.15
C LEU A 15 -7.00 23.80 2.95
N SER A 16 -6.10 23.91 1.97
CA SER A 16 -6.01 22.92 0.90
C SER A 16 -5.63 21.59 1.54
N PRO A 17 -6.51 20.56 1.54
CA PRO A 17 -6.06 19.24 1.95
C PRO A 17 -4.89 18.89 1.04
N LEU A 18 -3.74 18.55 1.65
CA LEU A 18 -2.65 17.91 0.91
C LEU A 18 -3.30 16.86 0.02
N HIS A 19 -3.13 17.01 -1.29
CA HIS A 19 -3.67 16.07 -2.27
C HIS A 19 -3.30 14.66 -1.82
N SER A 20 -4.26 13.97 -1.19
CA SER A 20 -4.09 12.57 -0.83
C SER A 20 -3.90 11.89 -2.17
N HIS A 21 -2.68 11.45 -2.46
CA HIS A 21 -2.40 10.76 -3.71
C HIS A 21 -3.37 9.58 -3.74
N ALA A 22 -4.36 9.64 -4.64
CA ALA A 22 -5.38 8.63 -4.72
C ALA A 22 -4.68 7.32 -5.03
N SER A 23 -4.91 6.28 -4.23
CA SER A 23 -4.26 5.01 -4.51
C SER A 23 -4.62 4.51 -5.89
N GLY A 24 -3.60 4.13 -6.66
CA GLY A 24 -3.80 3.39 -7.89
C GLY A 24 -4.71 2.17 -7.66
N PRO A 25 -5.29 1.62 -8.73
CA PRO A 25 -6.10 0.42 -8.62
C PRO A 25 -5.27 -0.74 -8.05
N VAL A 26 -5.86 -1.51 -7.15
CA VAL A 26 -5.21 -2.71 -6.59
C VAL A 26 -5.19 -3.81 -7.64
N GLN A 27 -4.00 -4.23 -8.03
CA GLN A 27 -3.77 -5.35 -8.92
C GLN A 27 -3.70 -6.64 -8.10
N LEU A 28 -4.57 -7.61 -8.39
CA LEU A 28 -4.60 -8.87 -7.67
C LEU A 28 -3.42 -9.76 -8.06
N VAL A 29 -2.69 -10.23 -7.05
CA VAL A 29 -1.63 -11.22 -7.23
C VAL A 29 -2.29 -12.57 -7.57
N GLN A 30 -1.90 -13.15 -8.70
CA GLN A 30 -2.47 -14.41 -9.22
C GLN A 30 -4.00 -14.38 -9.41
N GLY A 31 -4.61 -13.19 -9.48
CA GLY A 31 -6.05 -13.02 -9.70
C GLY A 31 -6.95 -13.51 -8.56
N LYS A 32 -6.42 -13.77 -7.36
CA LYS A 32 -7.18 -14.37 -6.26
C LYS A 32 -7.14 -13.51 -5.00
N CYS A 33 -8.32 -13.32 -4.42
CA CYS A 33 -8.46 -12.77 -3.08
C CYS A 33 -8.22 -13.85 -2.01
N PRO A 34 -7.75 -13.47 -0.81
CA PRO A 34 -7.72 -14.35 0.34
C PRO A 34 -9.11 -14.89 0.68
N ASP A 35 -9.16 -16.11 1.21
CA ASP A 35 -10.38 -16.72 1.67
C ASP A 35 -10.81 -16.07 3.00
N SER A 36 -11.89 -15.30 2.92
CA SER A 36 -12.42 -14.55 4.05
C SER A 36 -12.82 -15.41 5.26
N ASN A 37 -13.03 -16.71 5.08
CA ASN A 37 -13.35 -17.66 6.14
C ASN A 37 -12.11 -18.27 6.81
N LYS A 38 -10.93 -18.14 6.19
CA LYS A 38 -9.65 -18.67 6.69
C LYS A 38 -8.75 -17.60 7.30
N LEU A 39 -9.20 -16.34 7.29
CA LEU A 39 -8.46 -15.22 7.85
C LEU A 39 -8.27 -15.39 9.35
N ILE A 40 -7.04 -15.13 9.81
CA ILE A 40 -6.71 -15.10 11.24
C ILE A 40 -6.19 -13.71 11.58
N THR A 41 -6.74 -13.11 12.63
CA THR A 41 -6.24 -11.86 13.18
C THR A 41 -5.04 -12.16 14.07
N THR A 42 -3.82 -11.93 13.57
CA THR A 42 -2.58 -12.25 14.31
C THR A 42 -1.52 -11.15 14.22
N SER A 43 -0.46 -11.31 15.03
CA SER A 43 0.79 -10.55 14.94
C SER A 43 1.38 -10.51 13.52
N GLN A 44 2.12 -9.44 13.21
CA GLN A 44 2.89 -9.24 11.97
C GLN A 44 4.07 -10.21 11.78
N LYS A 45 4.34 -11.09 12.76
CA LYS A 45 5.49 -12.00 12.73
C LYS A 45 5.55 -12.80 11.43
N GLY A 46 6.71 -12.76 10.76
CA GLY A 46 6.98 -13.44 9.50
C GLY A 46 6.42 -12.77 8.23
N LEU A 47 5.65 -11.67 8.36
CA LEU A 47 5.13 -10.95 7.19
C LEU A 47 6.26 -10.31 6.38
N ALA A 48 7.20 -9.63 7.04
CA ALA A 48 8.34 -9.01 6.39
C ALA A 48 9.16 -10.02 5.57
N SER A 49 9.45 -11.21 6.13
CA SER A 49 10.16 -12.28 5.42
C SER A 49 9.37 -12.78 4.20
N LYS A 50 8.05 -12.96 4.32
CA LYS A 50 7.20 -13.36 3.19
C LYS A 50 7.18 -12.29 2.09
N ALA A 51 7.05 -11.02 2.47
CA ALA A 51 7.09 -9.89 1.56
C ALA A 51 8.44 -9.81 0.85
N THR A 52 9.56 -9.94 1.58
CA THR A 52 10.91 -9.99 1.01
C THR A 52 11.04 -11.05 -0.07
N LEU A 53 10.60 -12.28 0.17
CA LEU A 53 10.66 -13.35 -0.83
C LEU A 53 9.83 -13.02 -2.07
N PHE A 54 8.62 -12.50 -1.88
CA PHE A 54 7.74 -12.11 -2.98
C PHE A 54 8.33 -10.96 -3.82
N VAL A 55 8.89 -9.96 -3.15
CA VAL A 55 9.45 -8.77 -3.80
C VAL A 55 10.72 -9.12 -4.56
N SER A 56 11.60 -9.93 -3.96
CA SER A 56 12.77 -10.47 -4.66
C SER A 56 12.38 -11.19 -5.95
N SER A 57 11.34 -12.03 -5.93
CA SER A 57 10.91 -12.73 -7.16
C SER A 57 10.24 -11.80 -8.16
N LEU A 58 9.45 -10.82 -7.68
CA LEU A 58 8.78 -9.82 -8.52
C LEU A 58 9.77 -8.87 -9.21
N ILE A 59 10.86 -8.53 -8.54
CA ILE A 59 11.85 -7.56 -9.01
C ILE A 59 12.95 -8.21 -9.85
N ALA A 60 13.25 -9.50 -9.65
CA ALA A 60 14.19 -10.23 -10.51
C ALA A 60 13.82 -10.18 -12.00
N THR A 61 12.55 -9.90 -12.32
CA THR A 61 12.02 -9.77 -13.67
C THR A 61 11.87 -8.31 -14.14
N GLN A 62 12.36 -7.33 -13.36
CA GLN A 62 12.22 -5.89 -13.61
C GLN A 62 13.57 -5.17 -13.64
N ASP A 63 13.61 -4.00 -14.27
CA ASP A 63 14.77 -3.08 -14.33
C ASP A 63 15.00 -2.32 -12.99
N ALA A 64 14.99 -3.03 -11.87
CA ALA A 64 15.31 -2.45 -10.57
C ALA A 64 16.79 -2.65 -10.22
N LYS A 65 17.38 -1.63 -9.58
CA LYS A 65 18.71 -1.67 -8.99
C LYS A 65 18.67 -2.21 -7.57
N SER A 66 17.71 -1.75 -6.78
CA SER A 66 17.54 -2.14 -5.38
C SER A 66 16.12 -1.88 -4.90
N TRP A 67 15.76 -2.47 -3.76
CA TRP A 67 14.48 -2.24 -3.11
C TRP A 67 14.61 -2.39 -1.60
N GLN A 68 13.69 -1.79 -0.86
CA GLN A 68 13.61 -1.93 0.59
C GLN A 68 12.16 -1.85 1.09
N ILE A 69 11.81 -2.67 2.08
CA ILE A 69 10.58 -2.51 2.84
C ILE A 69 10.79 -1.33 3.80
N LEU A 70 9.92 -0.33 3.70
CA LEU A 70 9.95 0.85 4.54
C LEU A 70 9.08 0.68 5.78
N THR A 71 7.85 0.21 5.59
CA THR A 71 6.93 -0.02 6.71
C THR A 71 6.07 -1.25 6.48
N VAL A 72 5.67 -1.88 7.58
CA VAL A 72 4.65 -2.92 7.63
C VAL A 72 3.63 -2.50 8.68
N SER A 73 2.38 -2.29 8.27
CA SER A 73 1.35 -1.80 9.18
C SER A 73 -0.02 -2.39 8.87
N PRO A 74 -0.93 -2.49 9.85
CA PRO A 74 -2.30 -2.87 9.58
C PRO A 74 -2.92 -1.89 8.57
N LEU A 75 -3.73 -2.39 7.64
CA LEU A 75 -4.45 -1.56 6.69
C LEU A 75 -5.57 -0.80 7.42
N LYS A 76 -5.31 0.46 7.75
CA LYS A 76 -6.24 1.28 8.54
C LYS A 76 -7.43 1.74 7.69
N LYS A 77 -8.64 1.64 8.25
CA LYS A 77 -9.83 2.30 7.70
C LYS A 77 -9.58 3.81 7.62
N GLY A 78 -9.93 4.43 6.49
CA GLY A 78 -9.65 5.85 6.21
C GLY A 78 -8.29 6.13 5.58
N SER A 79 -7.38 5.14 5.48
CA SER A 79 -6.20 5.28 4.63
C SER A 79 -6.60 5.31 3.15
N PRO A 80 -5.83 5.98 2.27
CA PRO A 80 -6.13 6.04 0.83
C PRO A 80 -6.14 4.65 0.17
N TYR A 81 -5.53 3.65 0.81
CA TYR A 81 -5.44 2.26 0.38
C TYR A 81 -6.64 1.40 0.77
N TYR A 82 -7.42 1.82 1.77
CA TYR A 82 -8.47 0.97 2.33
C TYR A 82 -9.63 0.79 1.36
N SER A 83 -10.15 1.88 0.79
CA SER A 83 -11.29 1.79 -0.14
C SER A 83 -10.94 0.97 -1.39
N PRO A 84 -9.77 1.16 -2.02
CA PRO A 84 -9.39 0.33 -3.18
C PRO A 84 -9.17 -1.14 -2.82
N ALA A 85 -8.66 -1.45 -1.62
CA ALA A 85 -8.61 -2.82 -1.11
C ALA A 85 -10.00 -3.44 -0.90
N VAL A 86 -10.96 -2.67 -0.37
CA VAL A 86 -12.36 -3.10 -0.21
C VAL A 86 -12.97 -3.39 -1.58
N SER A 87 -12.77 -2.51 -2.56
CA SER A 87 -13.27 -2.72 -3.92
C SER A 87 -12.69 -3.98 -4.56
N ALA A 88 -11.42 -4.30 -4.29
CA ALA A 88 -10.75 -5.47 -4.86
C ALA A 88 -11.18 -6.80 -4.21
N CYS A 89 -11.20 -6.89 -2.87
CA CYS A 89 -11.40 -8.17 -2.16
C CYS A 89 -12.46 -8.16 -1.05
N LYS A 90 -13.33 -7.14 -1.01
CA LYS A 90 -14.38 -6.92 0.00
C LYS A 90 -13.85 -6.52 1.38
N GLN A 91 -14.77 -6.04 2.20
CA GLN A 91 -14.46 -5.41 3.49
C GLN A 91 -13.74 -6.31 4.48
N LYS A 92 -14.12 -7.60 4.58
CA LYS A 92 -13.54 -8.53 5.56
C LYS A 92 -12.04 -8.77 5.30
N VAL A 93 -11.65 -8.91 4.03
CA VAL A 93 -10.24 -9.05 3.64
C VAL A 93 -9.48 -7.76 3.93
N ALA A 94 -9.99 -6.61 3.49
CA ALA A 94 -9.34 -5.33 3.71
C ALA A 94 -9.13 -5.03 5.21
N ALA A 95 -10.13 -5.28 6.05
CA ALA A 95 -10.06 -5.07 7.48
C ALA A 95 -9.04 -5.97 8.22
N ASN A 96 -8.70 -7.13 7.65
CA ASN A 96 -7.72 -8.07 8.21
C ASN A 96 -6.38 -8.04 7.46
N SER A 97 -6.19 -7.06 6.58
CA SER A 97 -4.98 -6.96 5.78
C SER A 97 -3.94 -6.04 6.42
N PHE A 98 -2.70 -6.25 6.02
CA PHE A 98 -1.56 -5.38 6.26
C PHE A 98 -1.15 -4.71 4.96
N LEU A 99 -0.68 -3.48 5.07
CA LEU A 99 -0.02 -2.73 4.03
C LEU A 99 1.50 -2.86 4.23
N VAL A 100 2.20 -3.28 3.19
CA VAL A 100 3.67 -3.31 3.15
C VAL A 100 4.11 -2.24 2.15
N ASP A 101 4.75 -1.19 2.65
CA ASP A 101 5.26 -0.07 1.86
C ASP A 101 6.71 -0.36 1.45
N ILE A 102 7.00 -0.21 0.16
CA ILE A 102 8.25 -0.61 -0.46
C ILE A 102 8.73 0.51 -1.36
N LEU A 103 10.02 0.86 -1.21
CA LEU A 103 10.71 1.74 -2.13
C LEU A 103 11.49 0.90 -3.13
N VAL A 104 11.26 1.12 -4.42
CA VAL A 104 11.96 0.46 -5.52
C VAL A 104 12.81 1.50 -6.26
N THR A 105 14.11 1.27 -6.33
CA THR A 105 15.06 2.11 -7.08
C THR A 105 15.34 1.45 -8.41
N LYS A 106 15.19 2.19 -9.52
CA LYS A 106 15.43 1.68 -10.88
C LYS A 106 16.91 1.81 -11.28
N GLN A 107 17.35 1.05 -12.29
CA GLN A 107 18.74 1.14 -12.77
C GLN A 107 18.99 2.41 -13.59
N SER A 108 17.98 2.85 -14.35
CA SER A 108 18.01 4.13 -15.08
C SER A 108 17.88 5.32 -14.12
N GLY A 109 18.25 6.53 -14.57
CA GLY A 109 18.12 7.80 -13.81
C GLY A 109 16.68 8.23 -13.49
N LYS A 110 15.74 7.28 -13.46
CA LYS A 110 14.36 7.44 -13.05
C LYS A 110 14.28 7.56 -11.53
N LEU A 111 13.32 8.36 -11.07
CA LEU A 111 13.05 8.50 -9.64
C LEU A 111 12.64 7.15 -9.02
N PRO A 112 12.97 6.91 -7.73
CA PRO A 112 12.45 5.78 -6.99
C PRO A 112 10.92 5.78 -6.98
N VAL A 113 10.32 4.59 -7.04
CA VAL A 113 8.87 4.39 -7.11
C VAL A 113 8.40 3.74 -5.81
N ARG A 114 7.21 4.15 -5.33
CA ARG A 114 6.56 3.54 -4.18
C ARG A 114 5.64 2.42 -4.63
N MET A 115 5.90 1.22 -4.14
CA MET A 115 5.05 0.06 -4.31
C MET A 115 4.45 -0.31 -2.96
N HIS A 116 3.17 -0.66 -2.96
CA HIS A 116 2.48 -1.12 -1.76
C HIS A 116 1.93 -2.51 -2.01
N LEU A 117 2.22 -3.43 -1.11
CA LEU A 117 1.64 -4.77 -1.14
C LEU A 117 0.55 -4.87 -0.08
N PHE A 118 -0.48 -5.63 -0.43
CA PHE A 118 -1.53 -6.03 0.50
C PHE A 118 -1.32 -7.49 0.89
N ALA A 119 -1.33 -7.73 2.19
CA ALA A 119 -1.11 -9.05 2.74
C ALA A 119 -2.18 -9.41 3.76
N ALA A 120 -2.62 -10.66 3.78
CA ALA A 120 -3.51 -11.18 4.80
C ALA A 120 -2.96 -12.50 5.35
N LYS A 121 -3.23 -12.78 6.62
CA LYS A 121 -2.86 -14.05 7.25
C LYS A 121 -4.03 -15.01 7.12
N GLU A 122 -3.80 -16.14 6.46
CA GLU A 122 -4.69 -17.30 6.50
C GLU A 122 -4.12 -18.38 7.44
N THR A 123 -4.93 -19.39 7.74
CA THR A 123 -4.53 -20.59 8.49
C THR A 123 -3.30 -21.28 7.91
N THR A 124 -3.12 -21.24 6.58
CA THR A 124 -1.99 -21.85 5.86
C THR A 124 -0.75 -20.96 5.81
N GLY A 125 -0.86 -19.67 6.14
CA GLY A 125 0.27 -18.74 6.12
C GLY A 125 -0.07 -17.34 5.65
N TRP A 126 0.98 -16.55 5.39
CA TRP A 126 0.84 -15.20 4.83
C TRP A 126 0.58 -15.28 3.33
N ILE A 127 -0.47 -14.60 2.88
CA ILE A 127 -0.82 -14.43 1.48
C ILE A 127 -0.58 -12.97 1.09
N ILE A 128 0.31 -12.75 0.13
CA ILE A 128 0.42 -11.46 -0.56
C ILE A 128 -0.59 -11.52 -1.71
N TRP A 129 -1.64 -10.71 -1.64
CA TRP A 129 -2.82 -10.85 -2.52
C TRP A 129 -3.03 -9.66 -3.46
N GLY A 130 -2.42 -8.52 -3.17
CA GLY A 130 -2.58 -7.34 -3.99
C GLY A 130 -1.33 -6.49 -4.03
N LEU A 131 -1.20 -5.67 -5.07
CA LEU A 131 -0.20 -4.63 -5.17
C LEU A 131 -0.78 -3.36 -5.79
N THR A 132 -0.23 -2.21 -5.43
CA THR A 132 -0.48 -0.93 -6.11
C THR A 132 0.80 -0.12 -6.15
N THR A 133 0.95 0.71 -7.17
CA THR A 133 2.10 1.61 -7.35
C THR A 133 1.62 3.05 -7.47
N TYR A 134 2.50 4.00 -7.19
CA TYR A 134 2.34 5.43 -7.45
C TYR A 134 3.58 5.96 -8.14
#